data_AF-A0A7X7P9U8-F1
#
_entry.id   AF-A0A7X7P9U8-F1
#
_cell.length_a   1.000
_cell.length_b   1.000
_cell.length_c   1.000
_cell.angle_alpha   90.00
_cell.angle_beta   90.00
_cell.angle_gamma   90.00
#
_symmetry.space_group_name_H-M   'P 1'
#
loop_
_entity.id
_entity.type
_entity.pdbx_description
1 polymer ?
#
loop_
_entity_poly.entity_id
_entity_poly.type
_entity_poly.pdbx_seq_one_letter_code
_entity_poly.pdbx_strand_id
1 'polypeptide(L)'
;MTLEANPADLGKFAQRTDELSGQCRKAADHVDGWLSIDDSDAGVIFAPIVSQVAEIREMLVTNADSMRRLTEVSAENLRIIAQNYSDQDSANAGQLGTAGGSLHG
;
A
#
# COMPACT_ATOMS: atom_id res chain seq x y z
N MET A 1 25.39 9.70 10.40
CA MET A 1 24.15 10.48 10.35
C MET A 1 23.00 9.47 10.38
N THR A 2 22.49 9.17 11.56
CA THR A 2 21.34 8.28 11.75
C THR A 2 20.10 9.13 11.51
N LEU A 3 19.36 8.86 10.44
CA LEU A 3 18.00 9.39 10.32
C LEU A 3 17.17 8.68 11.40
N GLU A 4 16.90 9.36 12.51
CA GLU A 4 15.82 8.93 13.39
C GLU A 4 14.50 9.19 12.67
N ALA A 5 13.89 8.12 12.17
CA ALA A 5 12.57 8.20 11.57
C ALA A 5 11.54 8.43 12.68
N ASN A 6 10.84 9.57 12.63
CA ASN A 6 9.75 9.86 13.55
C ASN A 6 8.61 8.84 13.37
N PRO A 7 8.20 8.10 14.42
CA PRO A 7 7.10 7.13 14.36
C PRO A 7 5.82 7.71 13.75
N ALA A 8 5.50 8.96 14.07
CA ALA A 8 4.30 9.61 13.56
C ALA A 8 4.35 9.84 12.05
N ASP A 9 5.53 10.15 11.50
CA ASP A 9 5.70 10.38 10.07
C ASP A 9 5.75 9.05 9.29
N LEU A 10 6.32 7.99 9.88
CA LEU A 10 6.21 6.62 9.36
C LEU A 10 4.75 6.14 9.33
N GLY A 11 3.97 6.41 10.38
CA GLY A 11 2.55 6.08 10.43
C GLY A 11 1.73 6.79 9.34
N LYS A 12 1.97 8.09 9.12
CA LYS A 12 1.33 8.83 8.01
C LYS A 12 1.74 8.29 6.65
N PHE A 13 3.01 7.93 6.47
CA PHE A 13 3.49 7.35 5.22
C PHE A 13 2.82 6.00 4.96
N ALA A 14 2.75 5.12 5.97
CA ALA A 14 2.05 3.86 5.89
C ALA A 14 0.58 4.03 5.49
N GLN A 15 -0.12 5.01 6.09
CA GLN A 15 -1.51 5.32 5.73
C GLN A 15 -1.63 5.73 4.25
N ARG A 16 -0.77 6.63 3.76
CA ARG A 16 -0.81 7.04 2.34
C ARG A 16 -0.51 5.89 1.40
N THR A 17 0.37 4.97 1.78
CA THR A 17 0.65 3.76 1.01
C THR A 17 -0.57 2.82 0.97
N ASP A 18 -1.32 2.72 2.07
CA ASP A 18 -2.58 1.97 2.14
C ASP A 18 -3.68 2.61 1.27
N GLU A 19 -3.77 3.94 1.28
CA GLU A 19 -4.69 4.67 0.39
C GLU A 19 -4.36 4.41 -1.09
N LEU A 20 -3.07 4.33 -1.43
CA LEU A 20 -2.61 4.00 -2.78
C LEU A 20 -3.01 2.57 -3.18
N SER A 21 -2.93 1.59 -2.27
CA SER A 21 -3.40 0.22 -2.56
C SER A 21 -4.90 0.20 -2.87
N GLY A 22 -5.69 0.97 -2.12
CA GLY A 22 -7.11 1.17 -2.39
C GLY A 22 -7.38 1.82 -3.76
N GLN A 23 -6.53 2.74 -4.20
CA GLN A 23 -6.61 3.33 -5.53
C GLN A 23 -6.24 2.32 -6.63
N CYS A 24 -5.22 1.49 -6.43
CA CYS A 24 -4.87 0.42 -7.37
C CYS A 24 -6.03 -0.56 -7.57
N ARG A 25 -6.74 -0.93 -6.50
CA ARG A 25 -7.94 -1.76 -6.59
C ARG A 25 -9.03 -1.09 -7.43
N LYS A 26 -9.35 0.17 -7.15
CA LYS A 26 -10.36 0.92 -7.93
C LYS A 26 -9.99 1.04 -9.40
N ALA A 27 -8.70 1.21 -9.71
CA ALA A 27 -8.21 1.26 -11.07
C ALA A 27 -8.39 -0.10 -11.79
N ALA A 28 -8.09 -1.21 -11.10
CA ALA A 28 -8.34 -2.55 -11.61
C ALA A 28 -9.83 -2.77 -11.90
N ASP A 29 -10.72 -2.48 -10.94
CA ASP A 29 -12.16 -2.62 -11.10
C ASP A 29 -12.70 -1.76 -12.27
N HIS A 30 -12.17 -0.55 -12.44
CA HIS A 30 -12.56 0.34 -13.52
C HIS A 30 -12.15 -0.21 -14.90
N VAL A 31 -10.90 -0.66 -15.03
CA VAL A 31 -10.40 -1.26 -16.28
C VAL A 31 -11.14 -2.55 -16.61
N ASP A 32 -11.37 -3.39 -15.61
CA ASP A 32 -12.07 -4.66 -15.73
C ASP A 32 -13.50 -4.48 -16.27
N GLY A 33 -14.23 -3.49 -15.76
CA GLY A 33 -15.57 -3.17 -16.23
C GLY A 33 -15.60 -2.43 -17.56
N TRP A 34 -14.74 -1.42 -17.76
CA TRP A 34 -14.79 -0.57 -18.95
C TRP A 34 -14.31 -1.28 -20.22
N LEU A 35 -13.37 -2.23 -20.08
CA LEU A 35 -12.85 -3.03 -21.20
C LEU A 35 -13.50 -4.41 -21.31
N SER A 36 -14.59 -4.67 -20.58
CA SER A 36 -15.39 -5.89 -20.74
C SER A 36 -16.22 -5.78 -22.02
N ILE A 37 -15.59 -6.07 -23.16
CA ILE A 37 -16.22 -6.08 -24.48
C ILE A 37 -16.38 -7.53 -24.89
N ASP A 38 -17.60 -7.93 -25.25
CA ASP A 38 -17.87 -9.27 -25.75
C ASP A 38 -18.14 -9.30 -27.27
N ASP A 39 -18.25 -10.52 -27.80
CA ASP A 39 -18.51 -10.74 -29.23
C ASP A 39 -19.87 -10.18 -29.69
N SER A 40 -20.81 -9.98 -28.76
CA SER A 40 -22.11 -9.37 -29.05
C SER A 40 -22.04 -7.85 -29.17
N ASP A 41 -21.09 -7.20 -28.48
CA ASP A 41 -20.81 -5.77 -28.58
C ASP A 41 -20.07 -5.40 -29.87
N ALA A 42 -19.13 -6.25 -30.29
CA ALA A 42 -18.21 -5.94 -31.39
C ALA A 42 -18.61 -6.58 -32.73
N GLY A 43 -19.30 -7.74 -32.70
CA GLY A 43 -19.58 -8.52 -33.90
C GLY A 43 -18.33 -9.19 -34.51
N VAL A 44 -18.56 -10.18 -35.37
CA VAL A 44 -17.54 -11.15 -35.84
C VAL A 44 -16.35 -10.51 -36.56
N ILE A 45 -16.54 -9.37 -37.24
CA ILE A 45 -15.47 -8.68 -37.99
C ILE A 45 -14.38 -8.14 -37.05
N PHE A 46 -14.77 -7.78 -35.83
CA PHE A 46 -13.88 -7.16 -34.85
C PHE A 46 -13.34 -8.14 -33.80
N ALA A 47 -13.59 -9.44 -33.94
CA ALA A 47 -13.09 -10.47 -33.03
C ALA A 47 -11.57 -10.39 -32.75
N PRO A 48 -10.68 -10.10 -33.73
CA PRO A 48 -9.26 -9.90 -33.44
C PRO A 48 -8.96 -8.70 -32.55
N ILE A 49 -9.78 -7.64 -32.61
CA ILE A 49 -9.66 -6.46 -31.76
C ILE A 49 -10.17 -6.78 -30.36
N VAL A 50 -11.30 -7.48 -30.24
CA VAL A 50 -11.84 -7.95 -28.94
C VAL A 50 -10.80 -8.78 -28.20
N SER A 51 -10.13 -9.73 -28.88
CA SER A 51 -9.06 -10.53 -28.27
C SER A 51 -7.90 -9.68 -27.76
N GLN A 52 -7.44 -8.70 -28.56
CA GLN A 52 -6.36 -7.79 -28.14
C GLN A 52 -6.77 -6.91 -26.95
N VAL A 53 -8.01 -6.41 -26.93
CA VAL A 53 -8.52 -5.61 -25.80
C VAL A 53 -8.60 -6.47 -24.54
N ALA A 54 -9.04 -7.73 -24.65
CA ALA A 54 -9.08 -8.67 -23.53
C ALA A 54 -7.67 -8.93 -22.95
N GLU A 55 -6.67 -9.15 -23.80
CA GLU A 55 -5.27 -9.32 -23.38
C GLU A 55 -4.74 -8.05 -22.67
N ILE A 56 -5.01 -6.86 -23.22
CA ILE A 56 -4.61 -5.59 -22.60
C ILE A 56 -5.29 -5.41 -21.24
N ARG A 57 -6.60 -5.70 -21.15
CA ARG A 57 -7.37 -5.66 -19.91
C ARG A 57 -6.75 -6.58 -18.86
N GLU A 58 -6.44 -7.82 -19.21
CA GLU A 58 -5.81 -8.79 -18.30
C GLU A 58 -4.45 -8.28 -17.79
N MET A 59 -3.60 -7.76 -18.68
CA MET A 59 -2.31 -7.18 -18.28
C MET A 59 -2.47 -5.99 -17.32
N LEU A 60 -3.40 -5.08 -17.61
CA LEU A 60 -3.65 -3.90 -16.78
C LEU A 60 -4.17 -4.29 -15.39
N VAL A 61 -5.12 -5.22 -15.31
CA VAL A 61 -5.66 -5.74 -14.04
C VAL A 61 -4.56 -6.43 -13.23
N THR A 62 -3.72 -7.25 -13.88
CA THR A 62 -2.60 -7.94 -13.22
C THR A 62 -1.56 -6.96 -12.68
N ASN A 63 -1.24 -5.92 -13.44
CA ASN A 63 -0.30 -4.88 -13.01
C ASN A 63 -0.86 -4.07 -11.83
N ALA A 64 -2.14 -3.72 -11.87
CA ALA A 64 -2.81 -3.02 -10.78
C ALA A 64 -2.83 -3.87 -9.49
N ASP A 65 -3.09 -5.17 -9.60
CA ASP A 65 -3.04 -6.08 -8.45
C ASP A 65 -1.62 -6.24 -7.89
N SER A 66 -0.61 -6.27 -8.76
CA SER A 66 0.80 -6.33 -8.34
C SER A 66 1.20 -5.08 -7.54
N MET A 67 0.82 -3.89 -8.03
CA MET A 67 1.05 -2.63 -7.30
C MET A 67 0.29 -2.57 -5.98
N ARG A 68 -0.97 -3.06 -5.95
CA ARG A 68 -1.77 -3.16 -4.74
C ARG A 68 -1.06 -4.02 -3.68
N ARG A 69 -0.59 -5.23 -4.05
CA ARG A 69 0.13 -6.11 -3.11
C ARG A 69 1.42 -5.48 -2.60
N LEU A 70 2.20 -4.87 -3.49
CA LEU A 70 3.45 -4.19 -3.12
C LEU A 70 3.19 -3.05 -2.12
N THR A 71 2.14 -2.26 -2.35
CA THR A 71 1.77 -1.14 -1.49
C THR A 71 1.19 -1.62 -0.15
N GLU A 72 0.35 -2.64 -0.13
CA GLU A 72 -0.14 -3.26 1.12
C GLU A 72 0.99 -3.78 2.00
N VAL A 73 1.92 -4.56 1.42
CA VAL A 73 3.09 -5.08 2.14
C VAL A 73 3.98 -3.96 2.65
N SER A 74 4.17 -2.92 1.84
CA SER A 74 4.97 -1.75 2.23
C SER A 74 4.31 -0.98 3.37
N ALA A 75 3.01 -0.74 3.30
CA ALA A 75 2.24 -0.07 4.35
C ALA A 75 2.34 -0.85 5.67
N GLU A 76 2.20 -2.17 5.62
CA GLU A 76 2.30 -3.02 6.80
C GLU A 76 3.70 -2.98 7.43
N ASN A 77 4.75 -3.12 6.62
CA ASN A 77 6.12 -3.00 7.10
C ASN A 77 6.39 -1.64 7.76
N LEU A 78 5.86 -0.55 7.19
CA LEU A 78 6.00 0.79 7.76
C LEU A 78 5.27 0.93 9.10
N ARG A 79 4.08 0.32 9.25
CA ARG A 79 3.36 0.28 10.55
C ARG A 79 4.17 -0.47 11.61
N ILE A 80 4.70 -1.63 11.25
CA ILE A 80 5.55 -2.43 12.16
C ILE A 80 6.77 -1.63 12.60
N ILE A 81 7.46 -0.96 11.67
CA ILE A 81 8.62 -0.14 11.98
C ILE A 81 8.23 1.04 12.89
N ALA A 82 7.13 1.74 12.59
CA ALA A 82 6.64 2.84 13.42
C ALA A 82 6.32 2.38 14.85
N GLN A 83 5.67 1.23 15.00
CA GLN A 83 5.35 0.65 16.30
C GLN A 83 6.62 0.32 17.10
N ASN A 84 7.59 -0.33 16.46
CA ASN A 84 8.86 -0.66 17.11
C ASN A 84 9.60 0.58 17.63
N TYR A 85 9.64 1.67 16.86
CA TYR A 85 10.24 2.91 17.32
C TYR A 85 9.46 3.56 18.47
N SER A 86 8.13 3.54 18.44
CA SER A 86 7.29 4.08 19.52
C SER A 86 7.47 3.30 20.83
N ASP A 87 7.57 1.98 20.74
CA ASP A 87 7.78 1.11 21.90
C ASP A 87 9.17 1.31 22.50
N GLN A 88 10.19 1.47 21.64
CA GLN A 88 11.56 1.76 22.07
C GLN A 88 11.67 3.13 22.74
N ASP A 89 11.01 4.16 22.19
CA ASP A 89 10.99 5.51 22.78
C ASP A 89 10.31 5.49 24.16
N SER A 90 9.18 4.79 24.28
CA SER A 90 8.48 4.61 25.55
C SER A 90 9.32 3.87 26.59
N ALA A 91 10.04 2.83 26.18
CA ALA A 91 10.93 2.07 27.06
C ALA A 91 12.11 2.93 27.55
N ASN A 92 12.72 3.71 26.65
CA ASN A 92 13.81 4.62 26.99
C ASN A 92 13.35 5.72 27.96
N ALA A 93 12.17 6.31 27.73
CA ALA A 93 11.59 7.31 28.62
C ALA A 93 11.31 6.74 30.02
N GLY A 94 10.82 5.50 30.12
CA GLY A 94 10.61 4.81 31.39
C GLY A 94 11.91 4.55 32.18
N GLN A 95 12.99 4.20 31.49
CA GLN A 95 14.32 4.05 32.12
C GLN A 95 14.88 5.38 32.63
N LEU A 96 14.69 6.47 31.88
CA LEU A 96 15.10 7.81 32.33
C LEU A 96 14.27 8.29 33.53
N GLY A 97 12.96 8.01 33.56
CA GLY A 97 12.10 8.35 34.69
C GLY A 97 12.50 7.62 35.98
N THR A 98 12.88 6.35 35.89
CA THR A 98 13.34 5.56 37.04
C THR A 98 14.75 5.96 37.50
N ALA A 99 15.66 6.25 36.58
CA ALA A 99 17.00 6.75 36.91
C ALA A 99 16.97 8.16 37.52
N GLY A 100 16.14 9.06 37.00
CA GLY A 100 15.95 10.42 37.53
C GLY A 100 15.27 10.46 38.90
N GLY A 101 14.33 9.54 39.17
CA GLY A 101 13.70 9.41 40.48
C GLY A 101 14.64 8.88 41.57
N SER A 102 15.64 8.07 41.21
CA SER A 102 16.65 7.54 42.14
C SER A 102 17.68 8.58 42.61
N LEU A 103 17.86 9.68 41.87
CA LEU A 103 18.81 10.75 42.18
C LEU A 103 18.21 11.89 43.01
N HIS A 104 16.93 11.80 43.38
CA HIS A 104 16.21 12.82 44.17
C HIS A 104 15.56 12.27 45.46
N GLY A 105 15.95 11.06 45.89
CA GLY A 105 15.52 10.42 47.15
C GLY A 105 16.57 10.50 48.25
#